data_AF-L0DZD1-F1
#
_entry.id   AF-L0DZD1-F1
#
_cell.length_a   1.000
_cell.length_b   1.000
_cell.length_c   1.000
_cell.angle_alpha   90.00
_cell.angle_beta   90.00
_cell.angle_gamma   90.00
#
_symmetry.space_group_name_H-M   'P 1'
#
loop_
_entity.id
_entity.type
_entity.pdbx_description
1 polymer ?
#
loop_
_entity_poly.entity_id
_entity_poly.type
_entity_poly.pdbx_seq_one_letter_code
_entity_poly.pdbx_strand_id
1 'polypeptide(L)'
;MADDRPDPEGWIVTDHVCRYCLGCVLEGERADGSIVARCADCGARGEGGYVALCSCGASLPNGRHAGLACVKNKAQNPEQSAEIIVAERVSCEGAREGG
;
A
#
# COMPACT_ATOMS: atom_id res chain seq x y z
N MET A 1 8.44 9.40 21.27
CA MET A 1 7.25 8.92 21.99
C MET A 1 6.76 7.67 21.25
N ALA A 2 6.65 6.53 21.92
CA ALA A 2 6.01 5.35 21.32
C ALA A 2 4.49 5.52 21.43
N ASP A 3 3.76 5.21 20.36
CA ASP A 3 2.29 5.22 20.35
C ASP A 3 1.79 4.07 21.23
N ASP A 4 1.38 4.37 22.47
CA ASP A 4 0.90 3.40 23.49
C ASP A 4 -0.58 3.01 23.31
N ARG A 5 -1.22 3.53 22.26
CA ARG A 5 -2.62 3.19 21.96
C ARG A 5 -2.74 1.70 21.63
N PRO A 6 -3.79 1.02 22.14
CA PRO A 6 -3.98 -0.40 21.89
C PRO A 6 -4.08 -0.68 20.40
N ASP A 7 -3.50 -1.81 19.99
CA ASP A 7 -3.67 -2.35 18.64
C ASP A 7 -5.15 -2.77 18.42
N PRO A 8 -5.63 -2.78 17.17
CA PRO A 8 -6.97 -3.23 16.85
C PRO A 8 -7.21 -4.69 17.27
N GLU A 9 -8.46 -5.03 17.58
CA GLU A 9 -8.86 -6.39 17.99
C GLU A 9 -8.75 -7.41 16.85
N GLY A 10 -8.64 -6.93 15.60
CA GLY A 10 -8.46 -7.75 14.42
C GLY A 10 -7.68 -7.02 13.32
N TRP A 11 -6.88 -7.79 12.58
CA TRP A 11 -6.15 -7.32 11.41
C TRP A 11 -6.68 -8.03 10.17
N ILE A 12 -6.91 -7.27 9.10
CA ILE A 12 -7.36 -7.75 7.79
C ILE A 12 -6.22 -7.57 6.80
N VAL A 13 -5.91 -8.60 6.03
CA VAL A 13 -4.93 -8.54 4.93
C VAL A 13 -5.55 -7.75 3.79
N THR A 14 -4.79 -6.79 3.25
CA THR A 14 -5.20 -5.98 2.10
C THR A 14 -4.50 -6.41 0.82
N ASP A 15 -5.03 -6.02 -0.34
CA ASP A 15 -4.39 -6.16 -1.65
C ASP A 15 -3.29 -5.11 -1.90
N HIS A 16 -2.63 -4.66 -0.84
CA HIS A 16 -1.65 -3.58 -0.86
C HIS A 16 -0.33 -3.98 -0.21
N VAL A 17 0.76 -3.48 -0.80
CA VAL A 17 2.12 -3.74 -0.32
C VAL A 17 2.78 -2.47 0.18
N CYS A 18 3.64 -2.66 1.18
CA CYS A 18 4.32 -1.59 1.89
C CYS A 18 5.31 -0.86 0.98
N ARG A 19 5.27 0.46 0.97
CA ARG A 19 6.19 1.31 0.20
C ARG A 19 7.66 1.22 0.63
N TYR A 20 7.93 0.66 1.82
CA TYR A 20 9.27 0.56 2.38
C TYR A 20 9.93 -0.79 2.13
N CYS A 21 9.18 -1.89 2.21
CA CYS A 21 9.72 -3.24 2.10
C CYS A 21 8.95 -4.17 1.15
N LEU A 22 7.88 -3.68 0.51
CA LEU A 22 6.99 -4.46 -0.37
C LEU A 22 6.27 -5.64 0.32
N GLY A 23 6.35 -5.75 1.65
CA GLY A 23 5.58 -6.72 2.43
C GLY A 23 4.09 -6.35 2.52
N CYS A 24 3.25 -7.32 2.91
CA CYS A 24 1.80 -7.13 3.00
C CYS A 24 1.40 -6.03 4.00
N VAL A 25 0.41 -5.23 3.64
CA VAL A 25 -0.22 -4.24 4.51
C VAL A 25 -1.47 -4.85 5.13
N LEU A 26 -1.57 -4.70 6.45
CA LEU A 26 -2.73 -5.06 7.25
C LEU A 26 -3.47 -3.78 7.65
N GLU A 27 -4.79 -3.86 7.72
CA GLU A 27 -5.64 -2.83 8.29
C GLU A 27 -6.38 -3.35 9.50
N GLY A 28 -6.67 -2.46 10.45
CA GLY A 28 -7.53 -2.76 11.57
C GLY A 28 -8.20 -1.49 12.10
N GLU A 29 -9.33 -1.67 12.74
CA GLU A 29 -10.08 -0.62 13.43
C GLU A 29 -9.79 -0.71 14.93
N ARG A 30 -9.37 0.41 15.51
CA ARG A 30 -9.14 0.54 16.95
C ARG A 30 -10.46 0.73 17.69
N ALA A 31 -10.44 0.54 19.01
CA ALA A 31 -11.60 0.75 19.87
C ALA A 31 -12.19 2.17 19.83
N ASP A 32 -11.40 3.17 19.41
CA ASP A 32 -11.85 4.56 19.22
C ASP A 32 -12.43 4.83 17.82
N GLY A 33 -12.55 3.79 16.97
CA GLY A 33 -13.02 3.88 15.58
C GLY A 33 -11.96 4.37 14.60
N SER A 34 -10.71 4.59 15.03
CA SER A 34 -9.65 4.98 14.11
C SER A 34 -9.16 3.79 13.27
N ILE A 35 -9.10 3.99 11.96
CA ILE A 35 -8.53 3.01 11.03
C ILE A 35 -7.02 3.17 11.01
N VAL A 36 -6.30 2.09 11.26
CA VAL A 36 -4.84 2.04 11.23
C VAL A 36 -4.35 0.96 10.29
N ALA A 37 -3.17 1.19 9.73
CA ALA A 37 -2.47 0.20 8.95
C ALA A 37 -1.12 -0.15 9.58
N ARG A 38 -0.72 -1.40 9.36
CA ARG A 38 0.57 -1.94 9.76
C ARG A 38 1.14 -2.81 8.65
N CYS A 39 2.45 -2.71 8.40
CA CYS A 39 3.15 -3.70 7.58
C CYS A 39 3.43 -4.96 8.40
N ALA A 40 3.06 -6.12 7.86
CA ALA A 40 3.30 -7.42 8.49
C ALA A 40 4.79 -7.77 8.61
N ASP A 41 5.63 -7.21 7.73
CA ASP A 41 7.03 -7.59 7.57
C ASP A 41 7.99 -6.63 8.28
N CYS A 42 7.98 -5.33 7.92
CA CYS A 42 8.87 -4.33 8.53
C CYS A 42 8.28 -3.64 9.77
N GLY A 43 7.01 -3.87 10.09
CA GLY A 43 6.35 -3.27 11.25
C GLY A 43 6.01 -1.78 11.15
N ALA A 44 6.23 -1.13 10.00
CA ALA A 44 5.80 0.26 9.78
C ALA A 44 4.30 0.44 10.06
N ARG A 45 3.92 1.58 10.63
CA ARG A 45 2.54 1.91 11.04
C ARG A 45 2.08 3.23 10.44
N GLY A 46 0.78 3.37 10.19
CA GLY A 46 0.17 4.60 9.69
C GLY A 46 -1.30 4.71 10.07
N GLU A 47 -1.79 5.94 10.21
CA GLU A 47 -3.21 6.24 10.48
C GLU A 47 -3.96 6.50 9.16
N GLY A 48 -5.26 6.24 9.14
CA GLY A 48 -6.10 6.41 7.94
C GLY A 48 -6.07 5.22 6.99
N GLY A 49 -5.65 4.05 7.47
CA GLY A 49 -5.66 2.80 6.70
C GLY A 49 -4.47 2.61 5.76
N TYR A 50 -4.61 1.67 4.83
CA TYR A 50 -3.53 1.11 4.01
C TYR A 50 -2.80 2.19 3.22
N VAL A 51 -3.51 3.26 2.84
CA VAL A 51 -2.98 4.38 2.04
C VAL A 51 -1.77 5.06 2.69
N ALA A 52 -1.67 5.02 4.02
CA ALA A 52 -0.55 5.59 4.75
C ALA A 52 0.77 4.84 4.53
N LEU A 53 0.69 3.55 4.20
CA LEU A 53 1.86 2.66 4.05
C LEU A 53 2.00 2.08 2.64
N CYS A 54 0.95 2.15 1.83
CA CYS A 54 0.87 1.48 0.53
C CYS A 54 1.72 2.17 -0.54
N SER A 55 2.37 1.37 -1.38
CA SER A 55 3.08 1.84 -2.59
C SER A 55 2.18 2.62 -3.56
N CYS A 56 0.86 2.33 -3.61
CA CYS A 56 -0.10 3.08 -4.42
C CYS A 56 -0.17 4.56 -4.07
N GLY A 57 0.02 4.89 -2.78
CA GLY A 57 -0.02 6.25 -2.24
C GLY A 57 1.33 6.96 -2.30
N ALA A 58 2.37 6.30 -2.81
CA ALA A 58 3.71 6.88 -2.87
C ALA A 58 3.68 8.16 -3.72
N SER A 59 4.19 9.23 -3.12
CA SER A 59 4.33 10.55 -3.75
C SER A 59 5.80 10.89 -3.86
N LEU A 60 6.15 11.53 -4.97
CA LEU A 60 7.47 12.09 -5.24
C LEU A 60 7.70 13.34 -4.37
N PRO A 61 8.96 13.77 -4.18
CA PRO A 61 9.27 14.98 -3.40
C PRO A 61 8.59 16.27 -3.92
N ASN A 62 8.21 16.28 -5.20
CA ASN A 62 7.47 17.39 -5.83
C ASN A 62 5.94 17.32 -5.61
N GLY A 63 5.46 16.40 -4.77
CA GLY A 63 4.04 16.22 -4.46
C GLY A 63 3.23 15.48 -5.52
N ARG A 64 3.83 15.07 -6.64
CA ARG A 64 3.15 14.25 -7.66
C ARG A 64 3.07 12.79 -7.21
N HIS A 65 2.01 12.10 -7.60
CA HIS A 65 1.95 10.64 -7.44
C HIS A 65 3.09 9.97 -8.20
N ALA A 66 3.71 8.96 -7.59
CA ALA A 66 4.78 8.18 -8.21
C ALA A 66 4.29 7.26 -9.35
N GLY A 67 2.98 7.25 -9.63
CA GLY A 67 2.41 6.42 -10.69
C GLY A 67 2.48 4.93 -10.40
N LEU A 68 2.50 4.51 -9.13
CA LEU A 68 2.56 3.10 -8.75
C LEU A 68 1.17 2.54 -8.41
N ALA A 69 0.96 1.26 -8.69
CA ALA A 69 -0.23 0.52 -8.29
C ALA A 69 0.14 -0.89 -7.80
N CYS A 70 -0.51 -1.30 -6.71
CA CYS A 70 -0.55 -2.69 -6.27
C CYS A 70 -1.54 -3.43 -7.16
N VAL A 71 -1.09 -4.50 -7.81
CA VAL A 71 -1.90 -5.32 -8.70
C VAL A 71 -1.68 -6.79 -8.39
N LYS A 72 -2.71 -7.62 -8.61
CA LYS A 72 -2.57 -9.06 -8.47
C LYS A 72 -1.58 -9.61 -9.50
N ASN A 73 -0.63 -10.41 -9.03
CA ASN A 73 0.35 -11.08 -9.87
C ASN A 73 -0.33 -12.19 -10.68
N LYS A 74 -0.42 -12.02 -12.00
CA LYS A 74 -0.99 -13.03 -12.90
C LYS A 74 0.01 -14.10 -13.33
N ALA A 75 1.30 -13.89 -13.06
CA ALA A 75 2.38 -14.76 -13.45
C ALA A 75 3.01 -15.46 -12.23
N GLN A 76 2.19 -15.83 -11.24
CA GLN A 76 2.69 -16.51 -10.04
C GLN A 76 3.42 -17.80 -10.41
N ASN A 77 4.69 -17.84 -10.05
CA ASN A 77 5.60 -18.96 -10.28
C ASN A 77 6.63 -18.98 -9.13
N PRO A 78 7.48 -20.02 -9.00
CA PRO A 78 8.44 -20.10 -7.90
C PRO A 78 9.37 -18.87 -7.79
N GLU A 79 9.75 -18.27 -8.92
CA GLU A 79 10.59 -17.07 -8.97
C GLU A 79 9.81 -15.79 -8.66
N GLN A 80 8.49 -15.79 -8.87
CA GLN A 80 7.57 -14.68 -8.66
C GLN A 80 6.39 -15.15 -7.78
N SER A 81 6.71 -15.55 -6.55
CA SER A 81 5.73 -16.16 -5.64
C SER A 81 4.75 -15.16 -5.02
N ALA A 82 5.08 -13.86 -5.02
CA ALA A 82 4.25 -12.81 -4.43
C ALA A 82 2.86 -12.74 -5.10
N GLU A 83 1.79 -12.71 -4.28
CA GLU A 83 0.42 -12.60 -4.79
C GLU A 83 0.12 -11.19 -5.32
N ILE A 84 0.66 -10.16 -4.66
CA ILE A 84 0.51 -8.75 -5.05
C ILE A 84 1.88 -8.22 -5.46
N ILE A 85 1.94 -7.56 -6.61
CA ILE A 85 3.13 -6.88 -7.13
C ILE A 85 2.86 -5.39 -7.28
N VAL A 86 3.93 -4.60 -7.32
CA VAL A 86 3.86 -3.19 -7.70
C VAL A 86 4.14 -3.08 -9.19
N ALA A 87 3.24 -2.44 -9.92
CA ALA A 87 3.42 -2.08 -11.31
C ALA A 87 3.27 -0.56 -11.48
N GLU A 88 3.81 -0.04 -12.58
CA GLU A 88 3.48 1.31 -13.02
C GLU A 88 2.00 1.36 -13.42
N ARG A 89 1.30 2.40 -12.98
CA ARG A 89 0.05 2.82 -13.59
C ARG A 89 0.40 3.35 -14.96
N VAL A 90 0.17 2.53 -15.97
CA VAL A 90 0.07 3.01 -17.34
C VAL A 90 -1.01 4.09 -17.37
N SER A 91 -0.55 5.33 -17.29
CA SER A 91 -1.36 6.46 -17.68
C SER A 91 -1.46 6.36 -19.19
N CYS A 92 -2.68 6.32 -19.70
CA CYS A 92 -2.90 6.56 -21.12
C CYS A 92 -2.50 8.02 -21.40
N GLU A 93 -1.21 8.32 -21.50
CA GLU A 93 -0.71 9.54 -22.12
C GLU A 93 -0.77 9.32 -23.64
N GLY A 94 -1.98 9.46 -24.17
CA GLY A 94 -2.30 9.18 -25.57
C GLY A 94 -3.72 9.59 -25.95
N ALA A 95 -4.10 10.84 -25.68
CA ALA A 95 -5.28 11.47 -26.30
C ALA A 95 -5.15 13.01 -26.31
N ARG A 96 -4.17 13.53 -27.05
CA ARG A 96 -4.26 14.84 -27.74
C ARG A 96 -3.06 15.06 -28.65
N GLU A 97 -3.10 14.40 -29.81
CA GLU A 97 -2.52 14.91 -31.04
C GLU A 97 -3.65 15.52 -31.87
N GLY A 98 -3.50 16.77 -32.33
CA GLY A 98 -4.24 17.34 -33.46
C GLY A 98 -5.34 18.35 -33.14
N GLY A 99 -5.18 19.58 -33.66
CA GLY A 99 -6.20 20.62 -33.76
C GLY A 99 -5.64 22.03 -33.81
#